data_AF-A0A0P6XZF8-F1
#
_entry.id   AF-A0A0P6XZF8-F1
#
_cell.length_a   1.000
_cell.length_b   1.000
_cell.length_c   1.000
_cell.angle_alpha   90.00
_cell.angle_beta   90.00
_cell.angle_gamma   90.00
#
_symmetry.space_group_name_H-M   'P 1'
#
loop_
_entity.id
_entity.type
_entity.pdbx_description
1 polymer ?
#
loop_
_entity_poly.entity_id
_entity_poly.type
_entity_poly.pdbx_seq_one_letter_code
_entity_poly.pdbx_strand_id
1 'polypeptide(L)'
;MPVRKPRALIVRHETAAEKTERESREMAMRPNRDLPLSAPARLRGHEIAEATWRRLMREFMSLEGEIVTRLDFDLLVDYCILTEQVHELDAMRKAAYDRWVSLQIEQASEETLVEAYDVVVKLDSRTDRKRALLLQIRQSLYLTPRARAGVAPAKKEPDEPKDELEKLLDDVSDFVNGTT
;
A
#
# COMPACT_ATOMS: atom_id res chain seq x y z
N MET A 1 1.27 -12.70 -52.65
CA MET A 1 0.84 -12.46 -51.25
C MET A 1 1.65 -11.30 -50.69
N PRO A 2 1.07 -10.33 -49.96
CA PRO A 2 1.82 -9.20 -49.44
C PRO A 2 2.80 -9.67 -48.35
N VAL A 3 4.03 -9.13 -48.40
CA VAL A 3 5.15 -9.48 -47.53
C VAL A 3 4.79 -9.17 -46.07
N ARG A 4 4.87 -10.18 -45.19
CA ARG A 4 4.67 -9.99 -43.74
C ARG A 4 5.71 -9.02 -43.20
N LYS A 5 5.26 -7.98 -42.49
CA LYS A 5 6.15 -7.00 -41.83
C LYS A 5 7.17 -7.73 -40.93
N PRO A 6 8.44 -7.28 -40.91
CA PRO A 6 9.46 -7.84 -40.02
C PRO A 6 9.03 -7.72 -38.55
N ARG A 7 9.11 -8.82 -37.79
CA ARG A 7 8.72 -8.85 -36.36
C ARG A 7 9.47 -7.83 -35.50
N ALA A 8 10.68 -7.44 -35.91
CA ALA A 8 11.49 -6.44 -35.24
C ALA A 8 10.89 -5.01 -35.28
N LEU A 9 9.97 -4.74 -36.20
CA LEU A 9 9.28 -3.44 -36.34
C LEU A 9 7.92 -3.39 -35.63
N ILE A 10 7.54 -4.47 -34.93
CA ILE A 10 6.35 -4.50 -34.07
C ILE A 10 6.82 -4.20 -32.65
N VAL A 11 7.33 -3.00 -32.42
CA VAL A 11 7.65 -2.50 -31.08
C VAL A 11 6.40 -1.81 -30.57
N ARG A 12 5.77 -2.37 -29.54
CA ARG A 12 4.76 -1.60 -28.78
C ARG A 12 5.53 -0.51 -28.03
N HIS A 13 5.22 0.75 -28.30
CA HIS A 13 5.69 1.84 -27.46
C HIS A 13 4.93 1.78 -26.13
N GLU A 14 5.38 0.91 -25.24
CA GLU A 14 4.88 0.85 -23.86
C GLU A 14 5.54 1.99 -23.09
N THR A 15 4.72 2.83 -22.47
CA THR A 15 5.18 3.86 -21.54
C THR A 15 5.80 3.21 -20.31
N ALA A 16 6.67 3.92 -19.58
CA ALA A 16 7.27 3.40 -18.35
C ALA A 16 6.20 2.93 -17.33
N ALA A 17 5.05 3.60 -17.30
CA ALA A 17 3.92 3.21 -16.46
C ALA A 17 3.31 1.85 -16.89
N GLU A 18 3.07 1.66 -18.19
CA GLU A 18 2.54 0.39 -18.72
C GLU A 18 3.51 -0.77 -18.52
N LYS A 19 4.82 -0.51 -18.64
CA LYS A 19 5.85 -1.52 -18.36
C LYS A 19 5.85 -1.93 -16.88
N THR A 20 5.79 -0.97 -15.95
CA THR A 20 5.69 -1.25 -14.52
C THR A 20 4.38 -1.94 -14.13
N GLU A 21 3.29 -1.62 -14.81
CA GLU A 21 1.99 -2.25 -14.57
C GLU A 21 1.99 -3.71 -15.07
N ARG A 22 2.56 -3.95 -16.25
CA ARG A 22 2.74 -5.29 -16.78
C ARG A 22 3.68 -6.12 -15.90
N GLU A 23 4.82 -5.57 -15.50
CA GLU A 23 5.73 -6.21 -14.56
C GLU A 23 5.03 -6.50 -13.23
N SER A 24 4.23 -5.57 -12.70
CA SER A 24 3.46 -5.81 -11.47
C SER A 24 2.44 -6.95 -11.62
N ARG A 25 1.76 -7.05 -12.77
CA ARG A 25 0.80 -8.13 -13.07
C ARG A 25 1.48 -9.47 -13.30
N GLU A 26 2.60 -9.49 -14.02
CA GLU A 26 3.41 -10.68 -14.24
C GLU A 26 4.11 -11.14 -12.95
N MET A 27 4.50 -10.21 -12.06
CA MET A 27 5.09 -10.48 -10.75
C MET A 27 4.08 -10.96 -9.71
N ALA A 28 2.82 -10.57 -9.80
CA ALA A 28 1.73 -11.06 -8.96
C ALA A 28 1.42 -12.55 -9.21
N MET A 29 1.71 -13.05 -10.42
CA MET A 29 1.50 -14.45 -10.81
C MET A 29 2.71 -15.36 -10.54
N ARG A 30 3.83 -14.79 -10.06
CA ARG A 30 5.02 -15.56 -9.66
C ARG A 30 5.07 -15.68 -8.15
N PRO A 31 5.22 -16.88 -7.57
CA PRO A 31 5.35 -17.08 -6.13
C PRO A 31 6.76 -16.68 -5.65
N ASN A 32 7.19 -15.46 -5.96
CA ASN A 32 8.39 -14.88 -5.39
C ASN A 32 8.06 -14.39 -3.98
N ARG A 33 8.97 -14.67 -3.04
CA ARG A 33 8.77 -14.49 -1.60
C ARG A 33 8.82 -13.03 -1.15
N ASP A 34 9.55 -12.18 -1.87
CA ASP A 34 9.84 -10.82 -1.41
C ASP A 34 8.85 -9.77 -1.93
N LEU A 35 8.28 -8.99 -1.01
CA LEU A 35 7.44 -7.84 -1.31
C LEU A 35 8.31 -6.63 -1.72
N PRO A 36 7.88 -5.82 -2.71
CA PRO A 36 8.65 -4.65 -3.12
C PRO A 36 8.58 -3.54 -2.06
N LEU A 37 9.74 -2.96 -1.73
CA LEU A 37 9.86 -1.80 -0.86
C LEU A 37 9.16 -0.55 -1.42
N SER A 38 9.29 -0.35 -2.73
CA SER A 38 8.65 0.77 -3.44
C SER A 38 7.15 0.56 -3.53
N ALA A 39 6.40 1.65 -3.39
CA ALA A 39 4.94 1.62 -3.55
C ALA A 39 4.57 1.15 -4.98
N PRO A 40 3.55 0.29 -5.12
CA PRO A 40 3.03 -0.13 -6.41
C PRO A 40 2.51 1.04 -7.25
N ALA A 41 2.53 0.88 -8.58
CA ALA A 41 1.99 1.90 -9.50
C ALA A 41 0.52 2.24 -9.24
N ARG A 42 -0.27 1.30 -8.71
CA ARG A 42 -1.67 1.53 -8.33
C ARG A 42 -1.85 2.53 -7.18
N LEU A 43 -0.82 2.72 -6.36
CA LEU A 43 -0.82 3.73 -5.30
C LEU A 43 -0.31 5.08 -5.78
N ARG A 44 0.09 5.22 -7.05
CA ARG A 44 0.67 6.46 -7.56
C ARG A 44 -0.32 7.62 -7.44
N GLY A 45 0.09 8.67 -6.75
CA GLY A 45 -0.74 9.87 -6.52
C GLY A 45 -1.63 9.77 -5.28
N HIS A 46 -1.58 8.64 -4.55
CA HIS A 46 -2.23 8.44 -3.27
C HIS A 46 -1.19 8.60 -2.14
N GLU A 47 -0.92 9.84 -1.74
CA GLU A 47 0.20 10.16 -0.83
C GLU A 47 0.12 9.38 0.51
N ILE A 48 -1.08 9.24 1.06
CA ILE A 48 -1.30 8.56 2.34
C ILE A 48 -1.19 7.05 2.15
N ALA A 49 -1.71 6.51 1.04
CA ALA A 49 -1.59 5.10 0.71
C ALA A 49 -0.12 4.71 0.47
N GLU A 50 0.65 5.52 -0.28
CA GLU A 50 2.08 5.31 -0.52
C GLU A 50 2.90 5.38 0.78
N ALA A 51 2.59 6.33 1.68
CA ALA A 51 3.22 6.41 2.99
C ALA A 51 2.87 5.19 3.86
N THR A 52 1.62 4.72 3.80
CA THR A 52 1.15 3.53 4.51
C THR A 52 1.87 2.27 4.02
N TRP A 53 2.02 2.11 2.71
CA TRP A 53 2.79 1.03 2.10
C TRP A 53 4.24 1.01 2.62
N ARG A 54 4.94 2.15 2.53
CA ARG A 54 6.33 2.27 2.99
C ARG A 54 6.49 1.94 4.47
N ARG A 55 5.52 2.30 5.31
CA ARG A 55 5.52 1.92 6.73
C ARG A 55 5.37 0.41 6.88
N LEU A 56 4.38 -0.21 6.21
CA LEU A 56 4.16 -1.65 6.28
C LEU A 56 5.38 -2.46 5.82
N MET A 57 5.99 -2.10 4.70
CA MET A 57 7.14 -2.82 4.18
C MET A 57 8.35 -2.73 5.12
N ARG A 58 8.58 -1.58 5.75
CA ARG A 58 9.63 -1.43 6.78
C ARG A 58 9.38 -2.34 7.99
N GLU A 59 8.13 -2.43 8.44
CA GLU A 59 7.76 -3.34 9.53
C GLU A 59 7.99 -4.80 9.13
N PHE A 60 7.56 -5.22 7.95
CA PHE A 60 7.77 -6.60 7.48
C PHE A 60 9.24 -6.97 7.32
N MET A 61 10.08 -6.08 6.78
CA MET A 61 11.52 -6.36 6.64
C MET A 61 12.28 -6.46 7.97
N SER A 62 11.70 -5.95 9.06
CA SER A 62 12.28 -6.10 10.40
C SER A 62 11.95 -7.45 11.07
N LEU A 63 11.09 -8.25 10.44
CA LEU A 63 10.67 -9.55 10.93
C LEU A 63 11.39 -10.64 10.12
N GLU A 64 11.84 -11.69 10.79
CA GLU A 64 12.57 -12.82 10.19
C GLU A 64 11.64 -13.85 9.54
N GLY A 65 10.34 -13.82 9.87
CA GLY A 65 9.36 -14.79 9.37
C GLY A 65 8.43 -14.22 8.28
N GLU A 66 8.12 -15.10 7.32
CA GLU A 66 7.20 -14.85 6.21
C GLU A 66 5.74 -14.82 6.69
N ILE A 67 5.31 -13.71 7.28
CA ILE A 67 3.90 -13.52 7.64
C ILE A 67 3.03 -13.23 6.41
N VAL A 68 3.58 -12.47 5.44
CA VAL A 68 2.84 -11.94 4.30
C VAL A 68 3.65 -12.15 3.04
N THR A 69 2.99 -12.63 1.99
CA THR A 69 3.60 -13.02 0.72
C THR A 69 3.05 -12.16 -0.43
N ARG A 70 3.56 -12.38 -1.66
CA ARG A 70 2.99 -11.72 -2.85
C ARG A 70 1.54 -12.09 -3.16
N LEU A 71 1.04 -13.22 -2.65
CA LEU A 71 -0.39 -13.56 -2.80
C LEU A 71 -1.28 -12.56 -2.06
N ASP A 72 -0.74 -11.90 -1.04
CA ASP A 72 -1.41 -10.87 -0.25
C ASP A 72 -1.28 -9.47 -0.86
N PHE A 73 -0.61 -9.33 -2.00
CA PHE A 73 -0.25 -8.04 -2.58
C PHE A 73 -1.46 -7.15 -2.86
N ASP A 74 -2.49 -7.69 -3.53
CA ASP A 74 -3.70 -6.93 -3.83
C ASP A 74 -4.40 -6.49 -2.52
N LEU A 75 -4.41 -7.36 -1.52
CA LEU A 75 -5.00 -7.08 -0.21
C LEU A 75 -4.23 -5.99 0.56
N LEU A 76 -2.91 -5.95 0.44
CA LEU A 76 -2.07 -4.88 0.95
C LEU A 76 -2.31 -3.55 0.23
N VAL A 77 -2.47 -3.56 -1.10
CA VAL A 77 -2.83 -2.38 -1.87
C VAL A 77 -4.19 -1.84 -1.43
N ASP A 78 -5.20 -2.70 -1.33
CA ASP A 78 -6.54 -2.33 -0.87
C ASP A 78 -6.52 -1.78 0.56
N TYR A 79 -5.72 -2.37 1.45
CA TYR A 79 -5.51 -1.85 2.79
C TYR A 79 -4.96 -0.42 2.79
N CYS A 80 -3.98 -0.12 1.93
CA CYS A 80 -3.40 1.22 1.82
C CYS A 80 -4.42 2.23 1.30
N ILE A 81 -5.18 1.89 0.25
CA ILE A 81 -6.23 2.74 -0.31
C ILE A 81 -7.36 2.98 0.71
N LEU A 82 -7.82 1.93 1.40
CA LEU A 82 -8.84 2.08 2.43
C LEU A 82 -8.38 2.95 3.60
N THR A 83 -7.09 2.88 3.96
CA THR A 83 -6.50 3.75 4.99
C THR A 83 -6.56 5.22 4.57
N GLU A 84 -6.22 5.53 3.31
CA GLU A 84 -6.34 6.88 2.76
C GLU A 84 -7.79 7.37 2.76
N GLN A 85 -8.73 6.56 2.28
CA GLN A 85 -10.15 6.93 2.26
C GLN A 85 -10.73 7.18 3.66
N VAL A 86 -10.24 6.47 4.69
CA VAL A 86 -10.63 6.76 6.08
C VAL A 86 -10.10 8.13 6.50
N HIS A 87 -8.88 8.48 6.13
CA HIS A 87 -8.32 9.81 6.42
C HIS A 87 -9.10 10.93 5.72
N GLU A 88 -9.49 10.74 4.47
CA GLU A 88 -10.36 11.67 3.74
C GLU A 88 -11.72 11.84 4.44
N LEU A 89 -12.35 10.73 4.84
CA LEU A 89 -13.63 10.78 5.56
C LEU A 89 -13.50 11.47 6.93
N ASP A 90 -12.40 11.26 7.65
CA ASP A 90 -12.15 11.94 8.93
C ASP A 90 -12.00 13.46 8.72
N ALA A 91 -11.36 13.90 7.64
CA ALA A 91 -11.28 15.31 7.26
C ALA A 91 -12.64 15.89 6.89
N MET A 92 -13.43 15.17 6.08
CA MET A 92 -14.81 15.57 5.73
C MET A 92 -15.70 15.66 6.97
N ARG A 93 -15.59 14.69 7.89
CA ARG A 93 -16.35 14.67 9.13
C ARG A 93 -16.03 15.88 9.99
N LYS A 94 -14.74 16.21 10.13
CA LYS A 94 -14.31 17.40 10.88
C LYS A 94 -14.92 18.66 10.28
N ALA A 95 -14.83 18.84 8.95
CA ALA A 95 -15.42 19.99 8.28
C ALA A 95 -16.96 20.06 8.46
N ALA A 96 -17.65 18.92 8.39
CA ALA A 96 -19.09 18.84 8.63
C ALA A 96 -19.47 19.20 10.07
N TYR A 97 -18.69 18.73 11.05
CA TYR A 97 -18.87 19.08 12.45
C TYR A 97 -18.63 20.57 12.71
N ASP A 98 -17.54 21.12 12.17
CA ASP A 98 -17.24 22.56 12.29
C ASP A 98 -18.36 23.40 11.66
N ARG A 99 -18.94 22.95 10.53
CA ARG A 99 -20.11 23.61 9.93
C ARG A 99 -21.34 23.53 10.83
N TRP A 100 -21.65 22.36 11.38
CA TRP A 100 -22.77 22.21 12.30
C TRP A 100 -22.65 23.11 13.54
N VAL A 101 -21.45 23.22 14.12
CA VAL A 101 -21.16 24.16 15.22
C VAL A 101 -21.37 25.61 14.78
N SER A 102 -20.90 26.00 13.59
CA SER A 102 -21.10 27.37 13.09
C SER A 102 -22.59 27.71 12.95
N LEU A 103 -23.41 26.77 12.48
CA LEU A 103 -24.86 26.96 12.34
C LEU A 103 -25.55 27.14 13.70
N GLN A 104 -25.06 26.49 14.76
CA GLN A 104 -25.58 26.69 16.12
C GLN A 104 -25.29 28.11 16.62
N ILE A 105 -24.07 28.62 16.36
CA ILE A 105 -23.67 29.98 16.73
C ILE A 105 -24.48 31.01 15.92
N GLU A 106 -24.73 30.74 14.64
CA GLU A 106 -25.55 31.54 13.73
C GLU A 106 -27.06 31.48 14.07
N GLN A 107 -27.47 30.66 15.04
CA GLN A 107 -28.88 30.43 15.42
C GLN A 107 -29.76 30.03 14.22
N ALA A 108 -29.22 29.15 13.36
CA ALA A 108 -29.96 28.60 12.23
C ALA A 108 -31.23 27.85 12.68
N SER A 109 -32.16 27.63 11.74
CA SER A 109 -33.39 26.88 12.03
C SER A 109 -33.06 25.45 12.51
N GLU A 110 -33.95 24.91 13.35
CA GLU A 110 -33.83 23.54 13.86
C GLU A 110 -33.70 22.52 12.71
N GLU A 111 -34.47 22.69 11.63
CA GLU A 111 -34.38 21.87 10.42
C GLU A 111 -32.98 21.87 9.81
N THR A 112 -32.36 23.07 9.64
CA THR A 112 -31.00 23.20 9.10
C THR A 112 -29.95 22.55 10.01
N LEU A 113 -30.14 22.67 11.33
CA LEU A 113 -29.25 22.06 12.32
C LEU A 113 -29.32 20.53 12.29
N VAL A 114 -30.54 19.96 12.17
CA VAL A 114 -30.76 18.53 12.06
C VAL A 114 -30.15 17.98 10.77
N GLU A 115 -30.36 18.64 9.63
CA GLU A 115 -29.76 18.23 8.35
C GLU A 115 -28.24 18.23 8.38
N ALA A 116 -27.62 19.26 8.97
CA ALA A 116 -26.17 19.33 9.11
C ALA A 116 -25.62 18.24 10.05
N TYR A 117 -26.33 17.95 11.14
CA TYR A 117 -25.97 16.87 12.05
C TYR A 117 -26.06 15.50 11.39
N ASP A 118 -27.10 15.28 10.57
CA ASP A 118 -27.28 14.06 9.79
C ASP A 118 -26.11 13.77 8.85
N VAL A 119 -25.48 14.81 8.28
CA VAL A 119 -24.28 14.65 7.46
C VAL A 119 -23.11 14.11 8.29
N VAL A 120 -22.93 14.62 9.52
CA VAL A 120 -21.90 14.12 10.45
C VAL A 120 -22.13 12.64 10.76
N VAL A 121 -23.36 12.27 11.14
CA VAL A 121 -23.72 10.88 11.45
C VAL A 121 -23.53 9.95 10.24
N LYS A 122 -23.90 10.41 9.03
CA LYS A 122 -23.66 9.65 7.78
C LYS A 122 -22.18 9.43 7.53
N LEU A 123 -21.33 10.44 7.76
CA LEU A 123 -19.88 10.29 7.62
C LEU A 123 -19.30 9.33 8.65
N ASP A 124 -19.67 9.46 9.93
CA ASP A 124 -19.25 8.55 11.00
C ASP A 124 -19.59 7.09 10.66
N SER A 125 -20.83 6.82 10.25
CA SER A 125 -21.26 5.46 9.91
C SER A 125 -20.48 4.84 8.74
N ARG A 126 -20.06 5.66 7.76
CA ARG A 126 -19.22 5.22 6.63
C ARG A 126 -17.79 4.95 7.08
N THR A 127 -17.24 5.83 7.92
CA THR A 127 -15.91 5.67 8.49
C THR A 127 -15.83 4.40 9.34
N ASP A 128 -16.83 4.12 10.18
CA ASP A 128 -16.88 2.92 11.01
C ASP A 128 -16.92 1.64 10.18
N ARG A 129 -17.71 1.61 9.10
CA ARG A 129 -17.72 0.47 8.18
C ARG A 129 -16.35 0.23 7.53
N LYS A 130 -15.66 1.30 7.11
CA LYS A 130 -14.31 1.16 6.55
C LYS A 130 -13.29 0.73 7.60
N ARG A 131 -13.37 1.23 8.83
CA ARG A 131 -12.52 0.80 9.96
C ARG A 131 -12.74 -0.66 10.31
N ALA A 132 -13.98 -1.14 10.27
CA ALA A 132 -14.31 -2.55 10.46
C ALA A 132 -13.70 -3.43 9.35
N LEU A 133 -13.81 -3.02 8.09
CA LEU A 133 -13.18 -3.71 6.97
C LEU A 133 -11.64 -3.71 7.09
N LEU A 134 -11.04 -2.57 7.45
CA LEU A 134 -9.60 -2.49 7.71
C LEU A 134 -9.16 -3.45 8.82
N LEU A 135 -9.96 -3.61 9.89
CA LEU A 135 -9.68 -4.58 10.95
C LEU A 135 -9.70 -6.01 10.41
N GLN A 136 -10.69 -6.36 9.58
CA GLN A 136 -10.76 -7.68 8.93
C GLN A 136 -9.54 -7.94 8.06
N ILE A 137 -9.14 -6.97 7.22
CA ILE A 137 -7.95 -7.07 6.38
C ILE A 137 -6.68 -7.21 7.22
N ARG A 138 -6.57 -6.44 8.32
CA ARG A 138 -5.43 -6.59 9.26
C ARG A 138 -5.39 -7.96 9.91
N GLN A 139 -6.54 -8.59 10.16
CA GLN A 139 -6.58 -9.93 10.74
C GLN A 139 -6.15 -10.98 9.71
N SER A 140 -6.62 -10.90 8.47
CA SER A 140 -6.22 -11.82 7.39
C SER A 140 -4.74 -11.68 7.02
N LEU A 141 -4.20 -10.46 7.08
CA LEU A 141 -2.78 -10.17 6.84
C LEU A 141 -1.89 -10.38 8.09
N TYR A 142 -2.44 -10.91 9.19
CA TYR A 142 -1.70 -11.11 10.44
C TYR A 142 -1.00 -9.84 10.97
N LEU A 143 -1.57 -8.67 10.71
CA LEU A 143 -1.07 -7.37 11.17
C LEU A 143 -1.45 -7.04 12.62
N THR A 144 -2.36 -7.82 13.23
CA THR A 144 -2.79 -7.63 14.62
C THR A 144 -2.06 -8.58 15.58
N PRO A 145 -1.76 -8.17 16.82
CA PRO A 145 -1.14 -9.06 17.82
C PRO A 145 -1.92 -10.36 18.04
N ARG A 146 -3.26 -10.28 18.06
CA ARG A 146 -4.14 -11.44 18.20
C ARG A 146 -4.03 -12.39 17.01
N ALA A 147 -3.98 -11.87 15.78
CA ALA A 147 -3.79 -12.71 14.60
C ALA A 147 -2.40 -13.37 14.60
N ARG A 148 -1.38 -12.71 15.13
CA ARG A 148 -0.03 -13.26 15.28
C ARG A 148 0.14 -14.23 16.44
N ALA A 149 -0.85 -14.40 17.33
CA ALA A 149 -0.73 -15.31 18.47
C ALA A 149 -0.56 -16.76 17.96
N GLY A 150 0.64 -17.32 18.12
CA GLY A 150 1.03 -18.64 17.61
C GLY A 150 1.81 -18.64 16.30
N VAL A 151 1.99 -17.49 15.65
CA VAL A 151 2.74 -17.32 14.39
C VAL A 151 3.75 -16.15 14.52
N ALA A 152 4.17 -15.82 15.74
CA ALA A 152 5.05 -14.69 15.98
C ALA A 152 6.43 -14.96 15.34
N PRO A 153 6.81 -14.22 14.29
CA PRO A 153 8.11 -14.41 13.66
C PRO A 153 9.21 -13.90 14.59
N ALA A 154 10.38 -14.52 14.50
CA ALA A 154 11.58 -13.99 15.14
C ALA A 154 11.92 -12.61 14.56
N LYS A 155 12.68 -11.80 15.30
CA LYS A 155 13.21 -10.54 14.78
C LYS A 155 14.47 -10.87 13.98
N LYS A 156 14.60 -10.32 12.78
CA LYS A 156 15.77 -10.56 11.94
C LYS A 156 17.01 -10.06 12.70
N GLU A 157 18.00 -10.93 12.88
CA GLU A 157 19.31 -10.50 13.38
C GLU A 157 19.94 -9.52 12.37
N PRO A 158 20.66 -8.48 12.83
CA PRO A 158 21.34 -7.56 11.94
C PRO A 158 22.33 -8.34 11.07
N ASP A 159 22.28 -8.14 9.75
CA ASP A 159 23.20 -8.80 8.82
C ASP A 159 24.65 -8.53 9.30
N GLU A 160 25.43 -9.61 9.48
CA GLU A 160 26.82 -9.48 9.92
C GLU A 160 27.58 -8.58 8.93
N PRO A 161 28.49 -7.71 9.41
CA PRO A 161 29.26 -6.86 8.52
C PRO A 161 30.07 -7.74 7.56
N LYS A 162 29.78 -7.64 6.27
CA LYS A 162 30.45 -8.41 5.21
C LYS A 162 31.98 -8.44 5.42
N ASP A 163 32.53 -9.64 5.48
CA ASP A 163 33.97 -9.86 5.61
C ASP A 163 34.72 -9.27 4.41
N GLU A 164 36.00 -8.95 4.59
CA GLU A 164 36.84 -8.33 3.55
C GLU A 164 36.88 -9.15 2.25
N LEU A 165 36.74 -10.47 2.34
CA LEU A 165 36.70 -11.38 1.20
C LEU A 165 35.39 -11.28 0.40
N GLU A 166 34.25 -11.05 1.06
CA GLU A 166 32.95 -10.90 0.41
C GLU A 166 32.84 -9.57 -0.34
N LYS A 167 33.43 -8.51 0.21
CA LYS A 167 33.55 -7.22 -0.48
C LYS A 167 34.36 -7.34 -1.78
N LEU A 168 35.44 -8.12 -1.74
CA LEU A 168 36.30 -8.39 -2.90
C LEU A 168 35.58 -9.21 -3.99
N LEU A 169 34.67 -10.11 -3.60
CA LEU A 169 33.89 -10.91 -4.54
C LEU A 169 32.79 -10.10 -5.22
N ASP A 170 32.13 -9.20 -4.48
CA ASP A 170 31.14 -8.27 -5.04
C ASP A 170 31.80 -7.31 -6.05
N ASP A 171 32.96 -6.73 -5.71
CA ASP A 171 33.73 -5.85 -6.61
C ASP A 171 34.15 -6.55 -7.92
N VAL A 172 34.54 -7.83 -7.84
CA VAL A 172 34.89 -8.64 -9.03
C VAL A 172 33.64 -8.99 -9.84
N SER A 173 32.51 -9.26 -9.19
CA SER A 173 31.24 -9.56 -9.87
C SER A 173 30.69 -8.35 -10.62
N ASP A 174 30.84 -7.14 -10.08
CA ASP A 174 30.46 -5.89 -10.73
C ASP A 174 31.38 -5.55 -11.92
N PHE A 175 32.68 -5.85 -11.80
CA PHE A 175 33.64 -5.71 -12.89
C PHE A 175 33.37 -6.66 -14.06
N VAL A 176 32.93 -7.90 -13.79
CA VAL A 176 32.63 -8.91 -14.82
C VAL A 176 31.27 -8.68 -15.48
N ASN A 177 30.28 -8.15 -14.73
CA ASN A 177 28.92 -7.94 -15.23
C ASN A 177 28.67 -6.52 -15.80
N GLY A 178 29.66 -5.63 -15.75
CA GLY A 178 29.63 -4.35 -16.47
C GLY A 178 28.64 -3.33 -15.89
N THR A 179 28.53 -3.23 -14.58
CA THR A 179 27.79 -2.14 -13.89
C THR A 179 28.68 -0.98 -13.45
N THR A 180 29.82 -0.78 -14.13
CA THR A 180 30.46 0.53 -14.37
C THR A 180 31.26 0.48 -15.66
#